data_AF-A0AA86N236-F1
#
_entry.id   AF-A0AA86N236-F1
#
_cell.length_a   1.000
_cell.length_b   1.000
_cell.length_c   1.000
_cell.angle_alpha   90.00
_cell.angle_beta   90.00
_cell.angle_gamma   90.00
#
_symmetry.space_group_name_H-M   'P 1'
#
loop_
_entity.id
_entity.type
_entity.pdbx_description
1 polymer ?
#
loop_
_entity_poly.entity_id
_entity_poly.type
_entity_poly.pdbx_seq_one_letter_code
_entity_poly.pdbx_strand_id
1 'polypeptide(L)'
;MRPLSAVLSAAASERLAELSDKSFDELSELPDYSWQEVLREGYTLMISIWHDILESGEHRIVVQAGKPGMLASWRFHAEGFAIDNRNERRDLTNEELSSFR
;
A
#
# COMPACT_ATOMS: atom_id res chain seq x y z
N MET A 1 -10.17 11.46 18.97
CA MET A 1 -9.44 10.33 18.35
C MET A 1 -10.18 9.98 17.08
N ARG A 2 -9.53 9.97 15.91
CA ARG A 2 -10.22 9.57 14.67
C ARG A 2 -10.58 8.07 14.72
N PRO A 3 -11.63 7.63 14.01
CA PRO A 3 -11.91 6.21 13.88
C PRO A 3 -10.71 5.47 13.28
N LEU A 4 -10.42 4.26 13.75
CA LEU A 4 -9.28 3.46 13.28
C LEU A 4 -9.28 3.29 11.75
N SER A 5 -10.44 3.08 11.11
CA SER A 5 -10.54 2.98 9.65
C SER A 5 -10.06 4.24 8.93
N ALA A 6 -10.38 5.43 9.45
CA ALA A 6 -9.90 6.69 8.90
C ALA A 6 -8.39 6.87 9.10
N VAL A 7 -7.85 6.38 10.22
CA VAL A 7 -6.40 6.41 10.47
C VAL A 7 -5.66 5.44 9.54
N LEU A 8 -6.18 4.23 9.33
CA LEU A 8 -5.62 3.24 8.40
C LEU A 8 -5.62 3.77 6.96
N SER A 9 -6.77 4.28 6.50
CA SER A 9 -6.87 4.88 5.16
C SER A 9 -5.90 6.05 4.99
N ALA A 10 -5.86 7.00 5.93
CA ALA A 10 -4.91 8.11 5.84
C ALA A 10 -3.44 7.65 5.82
N ALA A 11 -3.08 6.61 6.59
CA ALA A 11 -1.74 6.05 6.58
C ALA A 11 -1.37 5.39 5.25
N ALA A 12 -2.30 4.65 4.65
CA ALA A 12 -2.08 4.04 3.34
C ALA A 12 -1.99 5.11 2.24
N SER A 13 -2.93 6.06 2.18
CA SER A 13 -2.97 7.09 1.14
C SER A 13 -1.76 8.02 1.18
N GLU A 14 -1.28 8.42 2.36
CA GLU A 14 -0.08 9.26 2.47
C GLU A 14 1.17 8.53 1.96
N ARG A 15 1.33 7.26 2.34
CA ARG A 15 2.46 6.47 1.86
C ARG A 15 2.35 6.15 0.38
N LEU A 16 1.13 5.94 -0.13
CA LEU A 16 0.90 5.74 -1.56
C LEU A 16 1.21 7.01 -2.35
N ALA A 17 0.87 8.20 -1.83
CA ALA A 17 1.19 9.47 -2.46
C ALA A 17 2.72 9.64 -2.63
N GLU A 18 3.50 9.37 -1.58
CA GLU A 18 4.97 9.39 -1.64
C GLU A 18 5.55 8.44 -2.70
N LEU A 19 4.95 7.25 -2.86
CA LEU A 19 5.36 6.29 -3.89
C LEU A 19 4.89 6.71 -5.29
N SER A 20 3.73 7.34 -5.39
CA SER A 20 3.17 7.78 -6.66
C SER A 20 3.99 8.90 -7.32
N ASP A 21 4.70 9.69 -6.51
CA ASP A 21 5.61 10.75 -6.98
C ASP A 21 6.92 10.19 -7.58
N LYS A 22 7.21 8.90 -7.38
CA LYS A 22 8.42 8.25 -7.92
C LYS A 22 8.23 7.80 -9.37
N SER A 23 9.32 7.78 -10.11
CA SER A 23 9.37 7.24 -11.47
C SER A 23 9.34 5.71 -11.52
N PHE A 24 9.06 5.15 -12.70
CA PHE A 24 9.15 3.71 -12.97
C PHE A 24 10.50 3.12 -12.53
N ASP A 25 11.61 3.78 -12.91
CA ASP A 25 12.96 3.29 -12.58
C ASP A 25 13.18 3.26 -11.06
N GLU A 26 12.77 4.30 -10.33
CA GLU A 26 12.87 4.34 -8.86
C GLU A 26 11.98 3.29 -8.18
N LEU A 27 10.80 3.02 -8.74
CA LEU A 27 9.88 2.02 -8.20
C LEU A 27 10.35 0.59 -8.52
N SER A 28 11.08 0.40 -9.61
CA SER A 28 11.66 -0.89 -10.00
C SER A 28 12.72 -1.39 -9.00
N GLU A 29 13.32 -0.49 -8.23
CA GLU A 29 14.31 -0.81 -7.20
C GLU A 29 13.66 -1.23 -5.86
N LEU A 30 12.34 -1.13 -5.72
CA LEU A 30 11.67 -1.56 -4.50
C LEU A 30 11.77 -3.08 -4.33
N PRO A 31 11.99 -3.58 -3.11
CA PRO A 31 11.86 -5.00 -2.85
C PRO A 31 10.42 -5.46 -3.03
N ASP A 32 10.21 -6.74 -3.36
CA ASP A 32 8.88 -7.35 -3.53
C ASP A 32 7.95 -7.10 -2.33
N TYR A 33 8.54 -7.04 -1.13
CA TYR A 33 7.84 -6.76 0.10
C TYR A 33 8.72 -5.96 1.06
N SER A 34 8.15 -4.92 1.66
CA SER A 34 8.73 -4.21 2.80
C SER A 34 7.65 -3.79 3.78
N TRP A 35 8.02 -3.60 5.04
CA TRP A 35 7.08 -3.14 6.06
C TRP A 35 7.77 -2.33 7.14
N GLN A 36 6.99 -1.52 7.83
CA GLN A 36 7.43 -0.75 8.99
C GLN A 36 6.29 -0.60 10.00
N GLU A 37 6.66 -0.43 11.26
CA GLU A 37 5.74 -0.06 12.33
C GLU A 37 5.72 1.46 12.51
N VAL A 38 4.52 2.06 12.63
CA VAL A 38 4.37 3.49 12.89
C VAL A 38 3.38 3.74 14.03
N LEU A 39 3.69 4.73 14.87
CA LEU A 39 2.77 5.21 15.90
C LEU A 39 2.00 6.42 15.35
N ARG A 40 0.68 6.27 15.19
CA ARG A 40 -0.19 7.33 14.66
C ARG A 40 -1.48 7.45 15.46
N GLU A 41 -1.74 8.64 15.99
CA GLU A 41 -2.93 8.95 16.80
C GLU A 41 -3.18 7.97 17.96
N GLY A 42 -2.12 7.45 18.58
CA GLY A 42 -2.22 6.47 19.66
C GLY A 42 -2.44 5.03 19.19
N TYR A 43 -2.39 4.77 17.88
CA TYR A 43 -2.39 3.43 17.30
C TYR A 43 -0.99 3.07 16.78
N THR A 44 -0.44 1.94 17.25
CA THR A 44 0.61 1.23 16.54
C THR A 44 0.00 0.55 15.31
N LEU A 45 0.48 0.91 14.13
CA LEU A 45 0.07 0.40 12.82
C LEU A 45 1.25 -0.27 12.14
N MET A 46 0.96 -1.28 11.33
CA MET A 46 1.90 -1.87 10.37
C MET A 46 1.60 -1.30 9.00
N ILE A 47 2.58 -0.70 8.35
CA ILE A 47 2.48 -0.27 6.95
C ILE A 47 3.34 -1.21 6.13
N SER A 48 2.72 -1.89 5.17
CA SER A 48 3.38 -2.81 4.25
C SER A 48 3.29 -2.26 2.83
N ILE A 49 4.36 -2.45 2.06
CA ILE A 49 4.43 -2.14 0.64
C ILE A 49 4.69 -3.46 -0.08
N TRP A 50 3.82 -3.77 -1.04
CA TRP A 50 3.96 -4.88 -1.96
C TRP A 50 4.32 -4.35 -3.33
N HIS A 51 5.28 -5.01 -3.97
CA HIS A 51 5.76 -4.70 -5.30
C HIS A 51 5.82 -5.99 -6.11
N ASP A 52 5.17 -6.01 -7.26
CA ASP A 52 5.27 -7.13 -8.19
C ASP A 52 5.12 -6.66 -9.64
N ILE A 53 5.62 -7.47 -10.57
CA ILE A 53 5.56 -7.20 -12.00
C ILE A 53 4.42 -8.03 -12.59
N LEU A 54 3.45 -7.37 -13.21
CA LEU A 54 2.33 -8.02 -13.87
C LEU A 54 2.75 -8.64 -15.20
N GLU A 55 1.93 -9.54 -15.75
CA GLU A 55 2.17 -10.12 -17.09
C GLU A 55 2.24 -9.05 -18.20
N SER A 56 1.59 -7.90 -17.99
CA SER A 56 1.66 -6.72 -18.86
C SER A 56 3.02 -6.02 -18.86
N GLY A 57 3.90 -6.32 -17.89
CA GLY A 57 5.13 -5.61 -17.62
C GLY A 57 4.96 -4.35 -16.76
N GLU A 58 3.74 -4.05 -16.31
CA GLU A 58 3.49 -2.98 -15.34
C GLU A 58 4.00 -3.39 -13.95
N HIS A 59 4.53 -2.43 -13.23
CA HIS A 59 4.84 -2.58 -11.81
C HIS A 59 3.58 -2.27 -11.00
N ARG A 60 3.09 -3.26 -10.25
CA ARG A 60 2.00 -3.09 -9.30
C ARG A 60 2.59 -2.74 -7.93
N ILE A 61 2.13 -1.62 -7.38
CA ILE A 61 2.51 -1.15 -6.05
C ILE A 61 1.27 -1.09 -5.18
N VAL A 62 1.28 -1.79 -4.04
CA VAL A 62 0.18 -1.79 -3.08
C VAL A 62 0.71 -1.39 -1.71
N VAL A 63 0.07 -0.39 -1.10
CA VAL A 63 0.29 -0.01 0.28
C VAL A 63 -0.87 -0.55 1.12
N GLN A 64 -0.52 -1.34 2.13
CA GLN A 64 -1.46 -1.84 3.13
C GLN A 64 -1.15 -1.23 4.49
N ALA A 65 -2.14 -0.62 5.13
CA ALA A 65 -2.07 -0.25 6.53
C ALA A 65 -2.90 -1.24 7.36
N GLY A 66 -2.29 -1.84 8.36
CA GLY A 66 -2.89 -2.84 9.23
C GLY A 66 -2.78 -2.48 10.70
N LYS A 67 -3.77 -2.90 11.50
CA LYS A 67 -3.63 -2.95 12.95
C LYS A 67 -3.96 -4.36 13.47
N PRO A 68 -3.03 -5.01 14.18
CA PRO A 68 -3.37 -6.24 14.88
C PRO A 68 -4.36 -5.93 16.01
N GLY A 69 -5.47 -6.66 16.03
CA GLY A 69 -6.47 -6.66 17.09
C GLY A 69 -6.22 -7.75 18.12
N MET A 70 -7.16 -7.90 19.06
CA MET A 70 -7.18 -9.06 19.96
C MET A 70 -7.69 -10.31 19.20
N LEU A 71 -7.23 -11.50 19.63
CA LEU A 71 -7.65 -12.81 19.08
C LEU A 71 -7.35 -13.03 17.58
N ALA A 72 -6.15 -12.63 17.12
CA ALA A 72 -5.73 -12.77 15.72
C ALA A 72 -6.65 -12.09 14.69
N SER A 73 -7.55 -11.20 15.13
CA SER A 73 -8.29 -10.32 14.23
C SER A 73 -7.35 -9.24 13.71
N TRP A 74 -7.44 -8.94 12.42
CA TRP A 74 -6.73 -7.82 11.82
C TRP A 74 -7.73 -6.89 11.17
N ARG A 75 -7.41 -5.60 11.21
CA ARG A 75 -8.10 -4.59 10.40
C ARG A 75 -7.09 -4.01 9.43
N PHE A 76 -7.42 -4.11 8.15
CA PHE A 76 -6.57 -3.64 7.07
C PHE A 76 -7.29 -2.58 6.25
N HIS A 77 -6.48 -1.77 5.58
CA HIS A 77 -6.88 -0.94 4.47
C HIS A 77 -5.76 -1.00 3.43
N ALA A 78 -6.12 -1.15 2.16
CA ALA A 78 -5.14 -1.23 1.08
C ALA A 78 -5.55 -0.37 -0.12
N GLU A 79 -4.58 0.35 -0.65
CA GLU A 79 -4.65 1.17 -1.86
C GLU A 79 -3.40 0.91 -2.70
N GLY A 80 -3.49 1.10 -4.01
CA GLY A 80 -2.37 0.81 -4.91
C GLY A 80 -2.60 1.35 -6.31
N PHE A 81 -1.54 1.35 -7.10
CA PHE A 81 -1.55 1.71 -8.51
C PHE A 81 -0.68 0.73 -9.32
N ALA A 82 -0.90 0.70 -10.62
CA ALA A 82 0.04 0.12 -11.57
C ALA A 82 0.73 1.24 -12.35
N ILE A 83 2.01 1.06 -12.68
CA ILE A 83 2.80 1.98 -13.50
C ILE A 83 3.53 1.23 -14.60
N ASP A 84 3.54 1.78 -15.81
CA ASP A 84 4.28 1.22 -16.94
C ASP A 84 5.65 1.90 -17.16
N ASN A 85 6.43 1.40 -18.10
CA ASN A 85 7.75 1.95 -18.44
C ASN A 85 7.71 3.35 -19.09
N ARG A 86 6.52 3.89 -19.37
CA ARG A 86 6.30 5.26 -19.85
C ARG A 86 5.95 6.22 -18.72
N ASN A 87 5.95 5.74 -17.46
CA ASN A 87 5.45 6.44 -16.29
C ASN A 87 3.94 6.74 -16.33
N GLU A 88 3.18 6.04 -17.18
CA GLU A 88 1.73 6.12 -17.16
C GLU A 88 1.21 5.29 -15.98
N ARG A 89 0.27 5.86 -15.22
CA ARG A 89 -0.29 5.25 -14.01
C ARG A 89 -1.77 4.96 -14.19
N ARG A 90 -2.22 3.87 -13.61
CA ARG A 90 -3.64 3.54 -13.50
C ARG A 90 -3.99 3.04 -12.10
N ASP A 91 -5.23 3.25 -11.72
CA ASP A 91 -5.78 2.66 -10.50
C ASP A 91 -5.84 1.13 -10.64
N LEU A 92 -5.66 0.44 -9.52
CA LEU A 92 -5.89 -1.00 -9.45
C LEU A 92 -7.38 -1.28 -9.37
N THR A 93 -7.80 -2.35 -10.05
CA THR A 93 -9.14 -2.89 -9.93
C THR A 93 -9.38 -3.49 -8.55
N ASN A 94 -10.65 -3.67 -8.18
CA ASN A 94 -10.99 -4.35 -6.92
C ASN A 94 -10.46 -5.78 -6.86
N GLU A 95 -10.36 -6.46 -8.01
CA GLU A 95 -9.80 -7.82 -8.09
C GLU A 95 -8.30 -7.82 -7.80
N GLU A 96 -7.54 -6.90 -8.41
CA GLU A 96 -6.10 -6.73 -8.16
C GLU A 96 -5.80 -6.38 -6.69
N LEU A 97 -6.67 -5.62 -6.02
CA LEU A 97 -6.53 -5.26 -4.60
C LEU A 97 -7.06 -6.31 -3.61
N SER A 98 -7.88 -7.27 -4.07
CA SER A 98 -8.62 -8.18 -3.19
C SER A 98 -7.73 -9.02 -2.28
N SER A 99 -6.57 -9.46 -2.78
CA SER A 99 -5.58 -10.25 -2.04
C SER A 99 -4.91 -9.48 -0.89
N PHE A 100 -5.10 -8.16 -0.81
CA PHE A 100 -4.46 -7.27 0.15
C PHE A 100 -5.46 -6.66 1.15
N ARG A 101 -6.73 -7.07 1.16
CA ARG A 101 -7.77 -6.53 2.04
C ARG A 101 -8.23 -7.53 3.08
#